data_AF-A0A1F0RY13-F1
#
_entry.id   AF-A0A1F0RY13-F1
#
_cell.length_a   1.000
_cell.length_b   1.000
_cell.length_c   1.000
_cell.angle_alpha   90.00
_cell.angle_beta   90.00
_cell.angle_gamma   90.00
#
_symmetry.space_group_name_H-M   'P 1'
#
loop_
_entity.id
_entity.type
_entity.pdbx_description
1 polymer ?
#
loop_
_entity_poly.entity_id
_entity_poly.type
_entity_poly.pdbx_seq_one_letter_code
_entity_poly.pdbx_strand_id
1 'polypeptide(L)'
;MAEEKDREEFEVVDAIAEGTDGGPVEITDSGLTLNLGGEDDYEEAAPEQATPEELAELAQVTAELNARAPETIIEPSLERIEMLMDLLGNPERSFHVIQVAGTNGKSSTARMIDSLLRSFHRRVGLVTSPHLQLVTERIGIDGHPIHPRDFVRIWREIKPYVEMVDSRSDIPMSTFEVLVGISYAAFADAPIDVAVVEVGLGGTWDATNVVNAEVAVVMPVGLDHTDYLGDTITEIAGEKAGIIKAREHDAEDVLTPGENIAILAEQDPEAMRVLLQRTVDVGAGVARAGSEFAALESRIAVGGQQLSIQGLGGMYEDIFLPLHGEHQAKNAAVALAAVEAFFGASAGHPLDIASVRTGFAKAISPGRLERVRTSPTTFLDACHNPHGAKALAAALDRDFDFARLIGVVSIFTDKDATGILTALESVLTEVVITQNTSPRARDAYELAELARDIFGEERVYVEPDLPSAYTQAVELAEDADVQSGSGIVITGSVVTAGDARALFGKEPA
;
A
#
# COMPACT_ATOMS: atom_id res chain seq x y z
N MET A 1 -60.49 -3.98 51.88
CA MET A 1 -59.47 -4.63 51.05
C MET A 1 -59.49 -3.87 49.74
N ALA A 2 -58.70 -2.80 49.66
CA ALA A 2 -57.33 -2.81 49.13
C ALA A 2 -57.39 -2.97 47.59
N GLU A 3 -56.77 -2.13 46.76
CA GLU A 3 -55.47 -1.47 46.89
C GLU A 3 -55.47 -0.06 46.28
N GLU A 4 -54.72 0.82 46.96
CA GLU A 4 -54.34 2.16 46.52
C GLU A 4 -53.46 2.10 45.27
N LYS A 5 -53.72 2.98 44.30
CA LYS A 5 -52.80 3.27 43.20
C LYS A 5 -51.65 4.11 43.75
N ASP A 6 -50.45 3.54 43.74
CA ASP A 6 -49.19 4.27 43.88
C ASP A 6 -49.18 5.47 42.92
N ARG A 7 -49.21 6.67 43.50
CA ARG A 7 -48.65 7.87 42.89
C ARG A 7 -47.26 7.99 43.48
N GLU A 8 -46.25 7.58 42.72
CA GLU A 8 -44.87 7.99 43.02
C GLU A 8 -44.84 9.53 42.99
N GLU A 9 -44.56 10.12 44.15
CA GLU A 9 -44.19 11.53 44.25
C GLU A 9 -42.86 11.71 43.52
N PHE A 10 -42.88 12.39 42.37
CA PHE A 10 -41.65 12.86 41.75
C PHE A 10 -41.09 13.98 42.64
N GLU A 11 -40.02 13.68 43.35
CA GLU A 11 -39.21 14.69 44.02
C GLU A 11 -38.49 15.49 42.93
N VAL A 12 -38.85 16.76 42.76
CA VAL A 12 -38.10 17.67 41.89
C VAL A 12 -36.84 18.05 42.66
N VAL A 13 -35.78 17.28 42.45
CA VAL A 13 -34.46 17.57 43.00
C VAL A 13 -33.89 18.76 42.23
N ASP A 14 -33.61 19.86 42.94
CA ASP A 14 -32.96 21.03 42.36
C ASP A 14 -31.48 20.68 42.14
N ALA A 15 -31.15 20.17 40.95
CA ALA A 15 -29.82 19.67 40.59
C ALA A 15 -28.71 20.73 40.73
N ILE A 16 -29.07 22.01 40.83
CA ILE A 16 -28.15 23.12 41.10
C ILE A 16 -27.65 23.10 42.55
N ALA A 17 -28.41 22.53 43.49
CA ALA A 17 -28.07 22.54 44.91
C ALA A 17 -27.15 21.39 45.35
N GLU A 18 -27.14 20.26 44.65
CA GLU A 18 -26.37 19.07 45.05
C GLU A 18 -25.03 18.89 44.33
N GLY A 19 -24.81 19.59 43.21
CA GLY A 19 -23.58 19.50 42.43
C GLY A 19 -23.44 18.17 41.66
N THR A 20 -22.94 18.23 40.43
CA THR A 20 -22.77 17.07 39.54
C THR A 20 -21.33 16.56 39.52
N ASP A 21 -20.63 16.61 40.67
CA ASP A 21 -19.21 16.25 40.73
C ASP A 21 -19.00 14.76 40.36
N GLY A 22 -18.40 14.53 39.20
CA GLY A 22 -18.02 13.21 38.68
C GLY A 22 -19.08 12.48 37.84
N GLY A 23 -20.17 13.15 37.44
CA GLY A 23 -21.15 12.61 36.48
C GLY A 23 -20.84 13.00 35.02
N PRO A 24 -21.38 12.29 34.02
CA PRO A 24 -21.16 12.58 32.59
C PRO A 24 -21.78 13.91 32.11
N VAL A 25 -22.53 14.60 32.99
CA VAL A 25 -23.22 15.85 32.70
C VAL A 25 -22.90 16.83 33.82
N GLU A 26 -22.34 17.96 33.45
CA GLU A 26 -22.00 19.07 34.35
C GLU A 26 -22.94 20.25 34.07
N ILE A 27 -23.60 20.75 35.11
CA ILE A 27 -24.49 21.92 35.01
C ILE A 27 -23.69 23.15 35.42
N THR A 28 -23.43 24.04 34.46
CA THR A 28 -22.75 25.32 34.71
C THR A 28 -23.73 26.49 34.61
N ASP A 29 -23.33 27.69 35.05
CA ASP A 29 -24.10 28.93 34.90
C ASP A 29 -24.44 29.27 33.43
N SER A 30 -23.80 28.58 32.47
CA SER A 30 -24.01 28.74 31.03
C SER A 30 -24.90 27.66 30.38
N GLY A 31 -25.30 26.62 31.13
CA GLY A 31 -26.15 25.54 30.65
C GLY A 31 -25.61 24.13 30.96
N LEU A 32 -26.22 23.12 30.32
CA LEU A 32 -25.81 21.72 30.43
C LEU A 32 -24.58 21.45 29.53
N THR A 33 -23.52 20.90 30.12
CA THR A 33 -22.29 20.48 29.44
C THR A 33 -22.09 18.98 29.64
N LEU A 34 -21.85 18.23 28.56
CA LEU A 34 -21.52 16.80 28.63
C LEU A 34 -20.00 16.64 28.76
N ASN A 35 -19.55 15.97 29.81
CA ASN A 35 -18.15 15.70 30.08
C ASN A 35 -17.75 14.40 29.37
N LEU A 36 -17.68 14.46 28.04
CA LEU A 36 -16.98 13.48 27.23
C LEU A 36 -15.50 13.85 27.37
N GLY A 37 -14.63 12.91 27.77
CA GLY A 37 -13.19 13.16 28.01
C GLY A 37 -12.49 13.93 26.88
N GLY A 38 -11.29 14.44 27.16
CA GLY A 38 -10.52 15.24 26.19
C GLY A 38 -10.34 14.54 24.84
N GLU A 39 -10.07 15.30 23.79
CA GLU A 39 -9.84 14.82 22.41
C GLU A 39 -8.77 13.71 22.29
N ASP A 40 -7.98 13.48 23.34
CA ASP A 40 -6.88 12.51 23.41
C ASP A 40 -7.26 11.13 24.03
N ASP A 41 -8.47 10.92 24.55
CA ASP A 41 -8.84 9.70 25.31
C ASP A 41 -9.56 8.61 24.50
N TYR A 42 -9.57 8.69 23.17
CA TYR A 42 -9.90 7.52 22.34
C TYR A 42 -8.66 6.63 22.22
N GLU A 43 -8.42 5.77 23.21
CA GLU A 43 -7.51 4.63 23.01
C GLU A 43 -8.10 3.77 21.89
N GLU A 44 -7.50 3.83 20.70
CA GLU A 44 -7.75 2.84 19.63
C GLU A 44 -7.62 1.45 20.26
N ALA A 45 -8.69 0.66 20.19
CA ALA A 45 -8.67 -0.69 20.74
C ALA A 45 -7.50 -1.45 20.10
N ALA A 46 -6.59 -1.96 20.94
CA ALA A 46 -5.43 -2.68 20.44
C ALA A 46 -5.89 -3.81 19.50
N PRO A 47 -5.24 -3.97 18.33
CA PRO A 47 -5.67 -4.97 17.35
C PRO A 47 -5.70 -6.36 18.00
N GLU A 48 -6.82 -7.06 17.82
CA GLU A 48 -7.02 -8.43 18.29
C GLU A 48 -5.95 -9.33 17.65
N GLN A 49 -5.17 -10.04 18.47
CA GLN A 49 -4.18 -10.99 17.95
C GLN A 49 -4.87 -12.26 17.47
N ALA A 50 -4.54 -12.68 16.25
CA ALA A 50 -5.07 -13.90 15.68
C ALA A 50 -4.61 -15.14 16.46
N THR A 51 -5.55 -16.01 16.78
CA THR A 51 -5.24 -17.29 17.43
C THR A 51 -4.59 -18.27 16.44
N PRO A 52 -3.84 -19.29 16.93
CA PRO A 52 -3.29 -20.32 16.06
C PRO A 52 -4.34 -21.09 15.24
N GLU A 53 -5.57 -21.22 15.77
CA GLU A 53 -6.69 -21.85 15.07
C GLU A 53 -7.18 -20.98 13.89
N GLU A 54 -7.35 -19.68 14.10
CA GLU A 54 -7.74 -18.74 13.05
C GLU A 54 -6.67 -18.63 11.95
N LEU A 55 -5.38 -18.66 12.32
CA LEU A 55 -4.28 -18.71 11.34
C LEU A 55 -4.26 -20.02 10.56
N ALA A 56 -4.60 -21.15 11.20
CA ALA A 56 -4.71 -22.44 10.51
C ALA A 56 -5.89 -22.45 9.53
N GLU A 57 -7.04 -21.86 9.89
CA GLU A 57 -8.18 -21.69 8.98
C GLU A 57 -7.82 -20.77 7.81
N LEU A 58 -7.16 -19.64 8.06
CA LEU A 58 -6.67 -18.75 7.02
C LEU A 58 -5.73 -19.46 6.06
N ALA A 59 -4.81 -20.28 6.56
CA ALA A 59 -3.89 -21.06 5.73
C ALA A 59 -4.63 -22.07 4.84
N GLN A 60 -5.69 -22.72 5.34
CA GLN A 60 -6.53 -23.62 4.54
C GLN A 60 -7.26 -22.87 3.42
N VAL A 61 -7.88 -21.73 3.73
CA VAL A 61 -8.55 -20.89 2.74
C VAL A 61 -7.56 -20.34 1.72
N THR A 62 -6.38 -19.91 2.16
CA THR A 62 -5.33 -19.41 1.26
C THR A 62 -4.85 -20.51 0.31
N ALA A 63 -4.68 -21.74 0.81
CA ALA A 63 -4.34 -22.89 -0.03
C ALA A 63 -5.45 -23.23 -1.04
N GLU A 64 -6.72 -23.11 -0.66
CA GLU A 64 -7.86 -23.24 -1.57
C GLU A 64 -7.82 -22.17 -2.67
N LEU A 65 -7.61 -20.91 -2.31
CA LEU A 65 -7.53 -19.79 -3.27
C LEU A 65 -6.32 -19.93 -4.21
N ASN A 66 -5.19 -20.42 -3.71
CA ASN A 66 -3.97 -20.65 -4.49
C ASN A 66 -4.06 -21.86 -5.45
N ALA A 67 -5.11 -22.67 -5.36
CA ALA A 67 -5.38 -23.73 -6.35
C ALA A 67 -6.00 -23.17 -7.65
N ARG A 68 -6.47 -21.92 -7.63
CA ARG A 68 -6.96 -21.20 -8.82
C ARG A 68 -5.80 -20.69 -9.67
N ALA A 69 -6.09 -20.17 -10.86
CA ALA A 69 -5.08 -19.56 -11.70
C ALA A 69 -4.40 -18.38 -10.97
N PRO A 70 -3.05 -18.30 -11.00
CA PRO A 70 -2.31 -17.27 -10.28
C PRO A 70 -2.53 -15.89 -10.91
N GLU A 71 -2.35 -14.86 -10.10
CA GLU A 71 -2.49 -13.43 -10.48
C GLU A 71 -1.52 -12.95 -11.56
N THR A 72 -0.52 -13.77 -11.91
CA THR A 72 0.42 -13.47 -12.99
C THR A 72 -0.11 -13.82 -14.38
N ILE A 73 -1.26 -14.50 -14.49
CA ILE A 73 -1.88 -14.86 -15.77
C ILE A 73 -2.97 -13.84 -16.07
N ILE A 74 -2.77 -13.01 -17.10
CA ILE A 74 -3.78 -12.06 -17.56
C ILE A 74 -4.74 -12.77 -18.52
N GLU A 75 -6.03 -12.64 -18.24
CA GLU A 75 -7.08 -12.85 -19.21
C GLU A 75 -7.77 -11.50 -19.48
N PRO A 76 -7.77 -11.00 -20.72
CA PRO A 76 -8.21 -9.64 -21.02
C PRO A 76 -9.75 -9.55 -21.04
N SER A 77 -10.37 -9.69 -19.87
CA SER A 77 -11.81 -9.56 -19.65
C SER A 77 -12.10 -9.16 -18.20
N LEU A 78 -13.09 -8.30 -17.99
CA LEU A 78 -13.66 -7.99 -16.67
C LEU A 78 -14.96 -8.77 -16.40
N GLU A 79 -15.46 -9.55 -17.35
CA GLU A 79 -16.81 -10.13 -17.31
C GLU A 79 -17.08 -10.97 -16.05
N ARG A 80 -16.08 -11.74 -15.58
CA ARG A 80 -16.21 -12.58 -14.38
C ARG A 80 -16.33 -11.75 -13.11
N ILE A 81 -15.47 -10.76 -12.97
CA ILE A 81 -15.47 -9.90 -11.78
C ILE A 81 -16.70 -8.99 -11.77
N GLU A 82 -17.13 -8.48 -12.93
CA GLU A 82 -18.40 -7.75 -13.09
C GLU A 82 -19.60 -8.63 -12.70
N MET A 83 -19.64 -9.89 -13.16
CA MET A 83 -20.70 -10.83 -12.77
C MET A 83 -20.70 -11.10 -11.26
N LEU A 84 -19.53 -11.22 -10.63
CA LEU A 84 -19.43 -11.36 -9.18
C LEU A 84 -19.96 -10.11 -8.47
N MET A 85 -19.57 -8.91 -8.92
CA MET A 85 -20.06 -7.65 -8.34
C MET A 85 -21.58 -7.55 -8.43
N ASP A 86 -22.16 -7.89 -9.59
CA ASP A 86 -23.61 -7.93 -9.79
C ASP A 86 -24.30 -8.89 -8.81
N LEU A 87 -23.76 -10.10 -8.62
CA LEU A 87 -24.30 -11.09 -7.68
C LEU A 87 -24.20 -10.64 -6.22
N LEU A 88 -23.16 -9.89 -5.86
CA LEU A 88 -22.94 -9.33 -4.53
C LEU A 88 -23.75 -8.04 -4.27
N GLY A 89 -24.48 -7.54 -5.27
CA GLY A 89 -25.29 -6.33 -5.13
C GLY A 89 -24.50 -5.03 -5.34
N ASN A 90 -23.44 -5.08 -6.13
CA ASN A 90 -22.56 -3.96 -6.49
C ASN A 90 -21.90 -3.27 -5.25
N PRO A 91 -21.21 -4.03 -4.37
CA PRO A 91 -20.57 -3.45 -3.18
C PRO A 91 -19.50 -2.40 -3.54
N GLU A 92 -18.87 -2.51 -4.70
CA GLU A 92 -17.87 -1.58 -5.20
C GLU A 92 -18.40 -0.17 -5.50
N ARG A 93 -19.73 0.02 -5.45
CA ARG A 93 -20.41 1.31 -5.64
C ARG A 93 -20.89 1.95 -4.34
N SER A 94 -20.64 1.34 -3.19
CA SER A 94 -21.12 1.84 -1.89
C SER A 94 -20.13 2.79 -1.19
N PHE A 95 -18.98 3.05 -1.78
CA PHE A 95 -17.91 3.90 -1.24
C PHE A 95 -17.21 4.67 -2.36
N HIS A 96 -16.52 5.75 -1.99
CA HIS A 96 -15.66 6.52 -2.89
C HIS A 96 -14.38 5.75 -3.24
N VAL A 97 -13.71 6.08 -4.35
CA VAL A 97 -12.52 5.33 -4.79
C VAL A 97 -11.41 6.24 -5.32
N ILE A 98 -10.20 6.03 -4.80
CA ILE A 98 -8.94 6.48 -5.39
C ILE A 98 -8.19 5.25 -5.89
N GLN A 99 -7.96 5.14 -7.20
CA GLN A 99 -7.32 3.96 -7.81
C GLN A 99 -5.88 4.27 -8.22
N VAL A 100 -4.94 3.37 -7.92
CA VAL A 100 -3.50 3.60 -8.11
C VAL A 100 -2.90 2.54 -9.03
N ALA A 101 -2.51 2.94 -10.24
CA ALA A 101 -1.75 2.14 -11.20
C ALA A 101 -0.29 2.61 -11.30
N GLY A 102 0.55 1.84 -12.00
CA GLY A 102 1.96 2.16 -12.23
C GLY A 102 2.86 0.93 -12.21
N THR A 103 4.15 1.13 -12.49
CA THR A 103 5.15 0.06 -12.39
C THR A 103 5.73 0.00 -10.98
N ASN A 104 6.25 1.12 -10.47
CA ASN A 104 6.83 1.22 -9.13
C ASN A 104 6.13 2.30 -8.29
N GLY A 105 6.22 2.19 -6.96
CA GLY A 105 5.68 3.20 -6.03
C GLY A 105 4.19 3.11 -5.74
N LYS A 106 3.45 2.17 -6.36
CA LYS A 106 2.01 1.96 -6.14
C LYS A 106 1.66 1.75 -4.67
N SER A 107 2.15 0.68 -4.04
CA SER A 107 1.80 0.33 -2.65
C SER A 107 2.22 1.40 -1.65
N SER A 108 3.40 2.02 -1.81
CA SER A 108 3.84 3.13 -0.94
C SER A 108 2.92 4.35 -1.07
N THR A 109 2.55 4.72 -2.29
CA THR A 109 1.64 5.85 -2.54
C THR A 109 0.24 5.55 -2.01
N ALA A 110 -0.28 4.34 -2.24
CA ALA A 110 -1.58 3.91 -1.72
C ALA A 110 -1.62 3.98 -0.18
N ARG A 111 -0.55 3.54 0.50
CA ARG A 111 -0.44 3.64 1.97
C ARG A 111 -0.30 5.08 2.48
N MET A 112 0.37 5.95 1.74
CA MET A 112 0.41 7.38 2.06
C MET A 112 -0.97 8.03 1.89
N ILE A 113 -1.70 7.70 0.82
CA ILE A 113 -3.08 8.17 0.59
C ILE A 113 -3.99 7.69 1.72
N ASP A 114 -3.92 6.40 2.10
CA ASP A 114 -4.66 5.86 3.25
C ASP A 114 -4.37 6.65 4.54
N SER A 115 -3.11 6.84 4.89
CA SER A 115 -2.72 7.57 6.10
C SER A 115 -3.16 9.04 6.09
N LEU A 116 -3.11 9.69 4.93
CA LEU A 116 -3.61 11.06 4.77
C LEU A 116 -5.13 11.11 4.96
N LEU A 117 -5.90 10.26 4.26
CA LEU A 117 -7.36 10.22 4.38
C LEU A 117 -7.82 9.94 5.82
N ARG A 118 -7.15 9.01 6.53
CA ARG A 118 -7.41 8.76 7.97
C ARG A 118 -7.10 9.96 8.84
N SER A 119 -6.06 10.74 8.52
CA SER A 119 -5.76 12.01 9.24
C SER A 119 -6.80 13.12 9.00
N PHE A 120 -7.67 12.94 7.99
CA PHE A 120 -8.88 13.73 7.75
C PHE A 120 -10.15 13.02 8.21
N HIS A 121 -10.02 12.07 9.14
CA HIS A 121 -11.11 11.35 9.80
C HIS A 121 -12.04 10.61 8.84
N ARG A 122 -11.49 10.12 7.71
CA ARG A 122 -12.19 9.18 6.83
C ARG A 122 -11.94 7.75 7.28
N ARG A 123 -12.97 6.93 7.15
CA ARG A 123 -12.86 5.48 7.25
C ARG A 123 -12.36 4.92 5.93
N VAL A 124 -11.22 4.25 5.94
CA VAL A 124 -10.50 3.93 4.70
C VAL A 124 -10.37 2.43 4.51
N GLY A 125 -10.73 1.94 3.32
CA GLY A 125 -10.35 0.62 2.83
C GLY A 125 -9.10 0.73 1.97
N LEU A 126 -8.18 -0.21 2.09
CA LEU A 126 -6.94 -0.25 1.32
C LEU A 126 -6.80 -1.61 0.63
N VAL A 127 -6.65 -1.63 -0.69
CA VAL A 127 -6.24 -2.82 -1.44
C VAL A 127 -4.79 -2.65 -1.84
N THR A 128 -3.93 -3.61 -1.48
CA THR A 128 -2.52 -3.65 -1.92
C THR A 128 -2.12 -5.03 -2.42
N SER A 129 -1.09 -5.07 -3.28
CA SER A 129 -0.54 -6.35 -3.74
C SER A 129 0.92 -6.27 -4.19
N PRO A 130 1.66 -7.39 -4.13
CA PRO A 130 1.36 -8.59 -3.35
C PRO A 130 1.56 -8.34 -1.84
N HIS A 131 1.20 -9.31 -0.99
CA HIS A 131 1.48 -9.25 0.46
C HIS A 131 2.94 -9.63 0.77
N LEU A 132 3.43 -9.22 1.94
CA LEU A 132 4.75 -9.65 2.44
C LEU A 132 4.67 -10.95 3.24
N GLN A 133 3.77 -11.04 4.22
CA GLN A 133 3.71 -12.18 5.14
C GLN A 133 2.38 -12.94 5.06
N LEU A 134 1.25 -12.25 5.15
CA LEU A 134 -0.09 -12.85 5.14
C LEU A 134 -0.99 -12.23 4.07
N VAL A 135 -1.89 -13.06 3.52
CA VAL A 135 -2.87 -12.61 2.51
C VAL A 135 -3.79 -11.49 3.01
N THR A 136 -3.99 -11.39 4.32
CA THR A 136 -4.77 -10.33 4.96
C THR A 136 -4.20 -8.93 4.73
N GLU A 137 -2.89 -8.77 4.52
CA GLU A 137 -2.27 -7.48 4.20
C GLU A 137 -2.80 -6.85 2.91
N ARG A 138 -3.38 -7.67 2.02
CA ARG A 138 -3.96 -7.20 0.77
C ARG A 138 -5.26 -6.42 0.97
N ILE A 139 -5.87 -6.54 2.15
CA ILE A 139 -7.15 -5.91 2.49
C ILE A 139 -6.96 -5.20 3.83
N GLY A 140 -6.80 -3.88 3.78
CA GLY A 140 -6.69 -3.04 4.96
C GLY A 140 -7.99 -2.29 5.24
N ILE A 141 -8.33 -2.12 6.50
CA ILE A 141 -9.41 -1.24 6.98
C ILE A 141 -8.83 -0.40 8.11
N ASP A 142 -8.99 0.92 8.00
CA ASP A 142 -8.54 1.89 9.00
C ASP A 142 -7.05 1.73 9.37
N GLY A 143 -6.21 1.52 8.35
CA GLY A 143 -4.76 1.39 8.47
C GLY A 143 -4.25 0.03 8.95
N HIS A 144 -5.13 -0.96 9.13
CA HIS A 144 -4.78 -2.29 9.63
C HIS A 144 -5.24 -3.39 8.66
N PRO A 145 -4.44 -4.45 8.42
CA PRO A 145 -4.90 -5.65 7.72
C PRO A 145 -6.18 -6.23 8.35
N ILE A 146 -7.10 -6.76 7.56
CA ILE A 146 -8.30 -7.42 8.12
C ILE A 146 -7.90 -8.63 8.96
N HIS A 147 -8.67 -8.90 10.01
CA HIS A 147 -8.41 -10.03 10.87
C HIS A 147 -8.56 -11.36 10.11
N PRO A 148 -7.71 -12.39 10.35
CA PRO A 148 -7.82 -13.70 9.69
C PRO A 148 -9.22 -14.32 9.76
N ARG A 149 -9.91 -14.19 10.91
CA ARG A 149 -11.31 -14.61 11.09
C ARG A 149 -12.25 -13.95 10.10
N ASP A 150 -12.12 -12.64 9.89
CA ASP A 150 -12.99 -11.89 9.00
C ASP A 150 -12.70 -12.22 7.54
N PHE A 151 -11.43 -12.39 7.16
CA PHE A 151 -11.07 -12.89 5.83
C PHE A 151 -11.77 -14.24 5.54
N VAL A 152 -11.66 -15.19 6.47
CA VAL A 152 -12.26 -16.53 6.33
C VAL A 152 -13.79 -16.46 6.29
N ARG A 153 -14.41 -15.63 7.15
CA ARG A 153 -15.86 -15.40 7.18
C ARG A 153 -16.35 -14.86 5.84
N ILE A 154 -15.76 -13.78 5.35
CA ILE A 154 -16.15 -13.12 4.10
C ILE A 154 -15.96 -14.07 2.92
N TRP A 155 -14.84 -14.81 2.86
CA TRP A 155 -14.65 -15.83 1.83
C TRP A 155 -15.79 -16.85 1.83
N ARG A 156 -16.16 -17.40 3.00
CA ARG A 156 -17.25 -18.37 3.13
C ARG A 156 -18.61 -17.79 2.70
N GLU A 157 -18.84 -16.51 2.96
CA GLU A 157 -20.06 -15.80 2.55
C GLU A 157 -20.14 -15.58 1.03
N ILE A 158 -19.03 -15.20 0.38
CA ILE A 158 -19.03 -14.91 -1.06
C ILE A 158 -18.82 -16.15 -1.94
N LYS A 159 -18.23 -17.22 -1.39
CA LYS A 159 -17.86 -18.45 -2.13
C LYS A 159 -19.01 -19.02 -2.97
N PRO A 160 -20.27 -19.12 -2.51
CA PRO A 160 -21.37 -19.60 -3.34
C PRO A 160 -21.59 -18.76 -4.62
N TYR A 161 -21.35 -17.45 -4.57
CA TYR A 161 -21.48 -16.58 -5.74
C TYR A 161 -20.28 -16.74 -6.69
N VAL A 162 -19.08 -16.92 -6.15
CA VAL A 162 -17.89 -17.28 -6.95
C VAL A 162 -18.12 -18.61 -7.69
N GLU A 163 -18.65 -19.62 -7.02
CA GLU A 163 -19.00 -20.91 -7.65
C GLU A 163 -20.08 -20.76 -8.73
N MET A 164 -21.03 -19.82 -8.57
CA MET A 164 -21.99 -19.48 -9.62
C MET A 164 -21.32 -18.86 -10.85
N VAL A 165 -20.36 -17.94 -10.67
CA VAL A 165 -19.59 -17.36 -11.78
C VAL A 165 -18.73 -18.43 -12.46
N ASP A 166 -18.02 -19.25 -11.68
CA ASP A 166 -17.20 -20.37 -12.17
C ASP A 166 -18.05 -21.32 -13.04
N SER A 167 -19.28 -21.63 -12.63
CA SER A 167 -20.17 -22.52 -13.39
C SER A 167 -20.71 -21.94 -14.71
N ARG A 168 -20.62 -20.62 -14.89
CA ARG A 168 -21.11 -19.88 -16.05
C ARG A 168 -20.01 -19.43 -16.99
N SER A 169 -18.75 -19.66 -16.62
CA SER A 169 -17.57 -19.23 -17.36
C SER A 169 -16.79 -20.44 -17.86
N ASP A 170 -16.09 -20.30 -19.00
CA ASP A 170 -15.24 -21.37 -19.53
C ASP A 170 -14.01 -21.62 -18.64
N ILE A 171 -13.55 -20.57 -17.97
CA ILE A 171 -12.40 -20.57 -17.07
C ILE A 171 -12.88 -20.08 -15.69
N PRO A 172 -12.52 -20.77 -14.60
CA PRO A 172 -12.81 -20.31 -13.24
C PRO A 172 -12.18 -18.95 -12.95
N MET A 173 -12.77 -18.22 -12.00
CA MET A 173 -12.19 -16.97 -11.49
C MET A 173 -10.77 -17.21 -10.96
N SER A 174 -9.86 -16.30 -11.28
CA SER A 174 -8.49 -16.30 -10.79
C SER A 174 -8.42 -16.00 -9.28
N THR A 175 -7.28 -16.31 -8.66
CA THR A 175 -7.03 -15.95 -7.26
C THR A 175 -7.20 -14.45 -7.03
N PHE A 176 -6.74 -13.61 -7.98
CA PHE A 176 -6.79 -12.16 -7.83
C PHE A 176 -8.21 -11.60 -7.96
N GLU A 177 -9.01 -12.07 -8.92
CA GLU A 177 -10.41 -11.67 -9.06
C GLU A 177 -11.20 -11.98 -7.77
N VAL A 178 -10.97 -13.16 -7.18
CA VAL A 178 -11.61 -13.53 -5.93
C VAL A 178 -11.16 -12.64 -4.77
N LEU A 179 -9.86 -12.32 -4.67
CA LEU A 179 -9.34 -11.42 -3.63
C LEU A 179 -9.92 -10.00 -3.74
N VAL A 180 -10.09 -9.48 -4.96
CA VAL A 180 -10.79 -8.21 -5.19
C VAL A 180 -12.25 -8.30 -4.73
N GLY A 181 -12.93 -9.41 -5.02
CA GLY A 181 -14.29 -9.67 -4.52
C GLY A 181 -14.38 -9.69 -2.99
N ILE A 182 -13.44 -10.35 -2.31
CA ILE A 182 -13.34 -10.34 -0.83
C ILE A 182 -13.12 -8.91 -0.33
N SER A 183 -12.25 -8.14 -1.00
CA SER A 183 -11.92 -6.76 -0.59
C SER A 183 -13.14 -5.85 -0.62
N TYR A 184 -13.88 -5.83 -1.72
CA TYR A 184 -15.06 -4.96 -1.84
C TYR A 184 -16.20 -5.40 -0.94
N ALA A 185 -16.39 -6.71 -0.73
CA ALA A 185 -17.32 -7.22 0.27
C ALA A 185 -16.92 -6.78 1.70
N ALA A 186 -15.64 -6.86 2.05
CA ALA A 186 -15.13 -6.42 3.36
C ALA A 186 -15.38 -4.92 3.60
N PHE A 187 -15.16 -4.10 2.58
CA PHE A 187 -15.36 -2.65 2.64
C PHE A 187 -16.83 -2.25 2.80
N ALA A 188 -17.73 -2.97 2.14
CA ALA A 188 -19.16 -2.77 2.29
C ALA A 188 -19.68 -3.27 3.67
N ASP A 189 -19.16 -4.39 4.18
CA ASP A 189 -19.51 -4.92 5.52
C ASP A 189 -19.00 -4.01 6.65
N ALA A 190 -17.83 -3.40 6.45
CA ALA A 190 -17.19 -2.47 7.38
C ALA A 190 -17.44 -1.00 7.01
N PRO A 191 -18.65 -0.60 6.59
CA PRO A 191 -18.97 0.59 5.79
C PRO A 191 -17.90 1.71 5.81
N ILE A 192 -16.95 1.64 4.87
CA ILE A 192 -15.89 2.65 4.70
C ILE A 192 -16.41 3.87 3.94
N ASP A 193 -15.72 5.00 4.07
CA ASP A 193 -16.02 6.20 3.28
C ASP A 193 -15.36 6.14 1.89
N VAL A 194 -14.11 5.67 1.86
CA VAL A 194 -13.26 5.73 0.66
C VAL A 194 -12.32 4.52 0.60
N ALA A 195 -12.23 3.89 -0.56
CA ALA A 195 -11.28 2.84 -0.88
C ALA A 195 -10.08 3.41 -1.65
N VAL A 196 -8.88 3.08 -1.21
CA VAL A 196 -7.63 3.27 -1.95
C VAL A 196 -7.26 1.94 -2.58
N VAL A 197 -7.33 1.85 -3.91
CA VAL A 197 -7.28 0.59 -4.64
C VAL A 197 -6.01 0.52 -5.48
N GLU A 198 -5.00 -0.22 -5.02
CA GLU A 198 -3.83 -0.55 -5.83
C GLU A 198 -4.20 -1.58 -6.91
N VAL A 199 -3.88 -1.26 -8.16
CA VAL A 199 -3.98 -2.18 -9.30
C VAL A 199 -2.96 -3.29 -9.16
N GLY A 200 -3.37 -4.55 -9.37
CA GLY A 200 -2.50 -5.72 -9.29
C GLY A 200 -1.51 -5.77 -10.45
N LEU A 201 -2.02 -5.91 -11.67
CA LEU A 201 -1.22 -5.98 -12.87
C LEU A 201 -1.88 -5.17 -13.99
N GLY A 202 -1.11 -4.26 -14.56
CA GLY A 202 -1.62 -3.42 -15.63
C GLY A 202 -2.55 -2.30 -15.12
N GLY A 203 -3.84 -2.38 -15.45
CA GLY A 203 -4.85 -1.34 -15.29
C GLY A 203 -6.17 -1.64 -16.03
N THR A 204 -6.16 -1.70 -17.36
CA THR A 204 -7.36 -1.84 -18.20
C THR A 204 -8.17 -3.10 -17.87
N TRP A 205 -7.49 -4.24 -17.79
CA TRP A 205 -8.11 -5.57 -17.57
C TRP A 205 -7.88 -6.10 -16.17
N ASP A 206 -7.36 -5.28 -15.27
CA ASP A 206 -7.16 -5.66 -13.89
C ASP A 206 -8.50 -5.79 -13.18
N ALA A 207 -8.65 -6.81 -12.32
CA ALA A 207 -9.91 -7.06 -11.62
C ALA A 207 -10.38 -5.87 -10.77
N THR A 208 -9.47 -5.01 -10.32
CA THR A 208 -9.83 -3.78 -9.59
C THR A 208 -10.52 -2.74 -10.47
N ASN A 209 -10.40 -2.82 -11.80
CA ASN A 209 -10.92 -1.82 -12.72
C ASN A 209 -12.44 -1.91 -12.97
N VAL A 210 -13.18 -2.65 -12.15
CA VAL A 210 -14.65 -2.60 -12.08
C VAL A 210 -15.17 -1.33 -11.38
N VAL A 211 -14.34 -0.65 -10.59
CA VAL A 211 -14.68 0.62 -9.91
C VAL A 211 -14.56 1.82 -10.83
N ASN A 212 -15.46 2.81 -10.76
CA ASN A 212 -15.24 4.11 -11.44
C ASN A 212 -14.66 5.13 -10.46
N ALA A 213 -13.33 5.18 -10.35
CA ALA A 213 -12.63 6.01 -9.36
C ALA A 213 -12.76 7.51 -9.64
N GLU A 214 -12.98 8.30 -8.58
CA GLU A 214 -12.97 9.77 -8.66
C GLU A 214 -11.59 10.32 -8.99
N VAL A 215 -10.57 9.66 -8.44
CA VAL A 215 -9.17 10.00 -8.65
C VAL A 215 -8.43 8.77 -9.16
N ALA A 216 -7.89 8.87 -10.38
CA ALA A 216 -7.03 7.85 -10.98
C ALA A 216 -5.57 8.31 -10.89
N VAL A 217 -4.75 7.58 -10.14
CA VAL A 217 -3.33 7.86 -9.93
C VAL A 217 -2.50 6.94 -10.80
N VAL A 218 -1.62 7.50 -11.63
CA VAL A 218 -0.66 6.74 -12.43
C VAL A 218 0.76 7.07 -11.99
N MET A 219 1.33 6.15 -11.20
CA MET A 219 2.73 6.17 -10.77
C MET A 219 3.68 5.92 -11.95
N PRO A 220 5.02 6.08 -11.80
CA PRO A 220 5.96 5.95 -12.91
C PRO A 220 5.78 4.64 -13.68
N VAL A 221 5.69 4.77 -15.01
CA VAL A 221 5.60 3.67 -15.96
C VAL A 221 7.00 3.30 -16.41
N GLY A 222 7.32 2.01 -16.29
CA GLY A 222 8.56 1.42 -16.75
C GLY A 222 8.33 0.00 -17.26
N LEU A 223 9.33 -0.54 -17.97
CA LEU A 223 9.30 -1.91 -18.45
C LEU A 223 9.27 -2.89 -17.26
N ASP A 224 8.17 -3.61 -17.14
CA ASP A 224 7.97 -4.74 -16.23
C ASP A 224 6.79 -5.56 -16.79
N HIS A 225 6.78 -6.87 -16.53
CA HIS A 225 5.76 -7.78 -17.05
C HIS A 225 5.55 -7.70 -18.58
N THR A 226 6.65 -7.61 -19.35
CA THR A 226 6.63 -7.42 -20.81
C THR A 226 5.92 -8.56 -21.55
N ASP A 227 5.95 -9.77 -21.00
CA ASP A 227 5.23 -10.94 -21.53
C ASP A 227 3.71 -10.74 -21.61
N TYR A 228 3.15 -9.78 -20.85
CA TYR A 228 1.71 -9.55 -20.77
C TYR A 228 1.29 -8.13 -21.16
N LEU A 229 2.04 -7.11 -20.74
CA LEU A 229 1.67 -5.70 -20.91
C LEU A 229 2.23 -5.08 -22.20
N GLY A 230 3.11 -5.80 -22.91
CA GLY A 230 3.78 -5.33 -24.12
C GLY A 230 5.27 -5.05 -23.91
N ASP A 231 5.99 -4.96 -25.02
CA ASP A 231 7.46 -4.81 -25.05
C ASP A 231 7.90 -3.34 -25.05
N THR A 232 6.94 -2.40 -25.09
CA THR A 232 7.21 -0.97 -25.19
C THR A 232 6.60 -0.16 -24.05
N ILE A 233 7.23 0.96 -23.71
CA ILE A 233 6.72 1.93 -22.73
C ILE A 233 5.32 2.43 -23.13
N THR A 234 5.07 2.60 -24.43
CA THR A 234 3.79 3.08 -24.96
C THR A 234 2.66 2.05 -24.72
N GLU A 235 2.91 0.76 -24.94
CA GLU A 235 1.91 -0.31 -24.69
C GLU A 235 1.59 -0.42 -23.20
N ILE A 236 2.62 -0.47 -22.36
CA ILE A 236 2.46 -0.56 -20.90
C ILE A 236 1.73 0.68 -20.36
N ALA A 237 2.05 1.88 -20.87
CA ALA A 237 1.36 3.11 -20.50
C ALA A 237 -0.11 3.08 -20.92
N GLY A 238 -0.42 2.57 -22.13
CA GLY A 238 -1.78 2.47 -22.65
C GLY A 238 -2.65 1.55 -21.80
N GLU A 239 -2.11 0.41 -21.40
CA GLU A 239 -2.79 -0.51 -20.52
C GLU A 239 -3.07 0.18 -19.15
N LYS A 240 -2.06 0.82 -18.54
CA LYS A 240 -2.19 1.49 -17.24
C LYS A 240 -3.14 2.69 -17.30
N ALA A 241 -3.24 3.35 -18.44
CA ALA A 241 -4.19 4.44 -18.66
C ALA A 241 -5.66 3.99 -18.58
N GLY A 242 -5.93 2.68 -18.68
CA GLY A 242 -7.28 2.11 -18.64
C GLY A 242 -8.08 2.42 -17.37
N ILE A 243 -7.40 2.71 -16.25
CA ILE A 243 -8.07 3.13 -15.01
C ILE A 243 -8.60 4.57 -15.08
N ILE A 244 -8.10 5.38 -16.01
CA ILE A 244 -8.60 6.74 -16.26
C ILE A 244 -9.88 6.58 -17.08
N LYS A 245 -11.04 6.78 -16.45
CA LYS A 245 -12.35 6.54 -17.05
C LYS A 245 -13.16 7.83 -17.15
N ALA A 246 -14.11 7.82 -18.08
CA ALA A 246 -15.12 8.86 -18.13
C ALA A 246 -16.08 8.70 -16.95
N ARG A 247 -16.60 9.82 -16.46
CA ARG A 247 -17.68 9.82 -15.47
C ARG A 247 -18.97 10.20 -16.17
N GLU A 248 -20.03 9.44 -15.91
CA GLU A 248 -21.36 9.85 -16.35
C GLU A 248 -21.76 11.06 -15.52
N HIS A 249 -21.95 12.21 -16.17
CA HIS A 249 -22.45 13.40 -15.52
C HIS A 249 -23.98 13.32 -15.49
N ASP A 250 -24.54 13.09 -14.31
CA ASP A 250 -25.97 13.31 -14.10
C ASP A 250 -26.21 14.83 -14.06
N ALA A 251 -26.87 15.35 -15.10
CA ALA A 251 -27.18 16.78 -15.21
C ALA A 251 -28.14 17.27 -14.12
N GLU A 252 -28.83 16.37 -13.41
CA GLU A 252 -29.68 16.69 -12.27
C GLU A 252 -28.88 16.71 -10.95
N ASP A 253 -27.72 16.06 -10.89
CA ASP A 253 -26.80 16.07 -9.74
C ASP A 253 -25.65 17.07 -9.95
N VAL A 254 -25.94 18.32 -9.61
CA VAL A 254 -24.96 19.43 -9.68
C VAL A 254 -23.89 19.33 -8.57
N LEU A 255 -24.06 18.43 -7.59
CA LEU A 255 -23.12 18.28 -6.47
C LEU A 255 -22.01 17.27 -6.76
N THR A 256 -22.26 16.29 -7.64
CA THR A 256 -21.24 15.34 -8.06
C THR A 256 -20.40 15.91 -9.20
N PRO A 257 -19.06 16.03 -9.05
CA PRO A 257 -18.18 16.49 -10.11
C PRO A 257 -18.37 15.66 -11.38
N GLY A 258 -18.61 16.31 -12.51
CA GLY A 258 -18.87 15.64 -13.80
C GLY A 258 -17.63 15.05 -14.48
N GLU A 259 -16.46 15.10 -13.83
CA GLU A 259 -15.20 14.58 -14.36
C GLU A 259 -14.43 13.79 -13.29
N ASN A 260 -13.65 12.80 -13.74
CA ASN A 260 -12.63 12.15 -12.92
C ASN A 260 -11.32 12.94 -13.03
N ILE A 261 -10.47 12.86 -12.02
CA ILE A 261 -9.17 13.55 -12.00
C ILE A 261 -8.03 12.52 -12.12
N ALA A 262 -7.17 12.71 -13.11
CA ALA A 262 -5.95 11.93 -13.29
C ALA A 262 -4.76 12.61 -12.61
N ILE A 263 -4.11 11.93 -11.67
CA ILE A 263 -2.88 12.37 -11.02
C ILE A 263 -1.71 11.57 -11.59
N LEU A 264 -0.84 12.24 -12.35
CA LEU A 264 0.26 11.61 -13.05
C LEU A 264 1.57 11.92 -12.34
N ALA A 265 2.30 10.88 -11.94
CA ALA A 265 3.67 11.02 -11.46
C ALA A 265 4.61 11.53 -12.57
N GLU A 266 5.90 11.69 -12.26
CA GLU A 266 6.92 11.96 -13.27
C GLU A 266 7.03 10.73 -14.20
N GLN A 267 7.05 10.94 -15.52
CA GLN A 267 6.99 9.88 -16.52
C GLN A 267 8.06 10.04 -17.59
N ASP A 268 8.38 8.94 -18.26
CA ASP A 268 9.00 8.99 -19.58
C ASP A 268 8.12 9.81 -20.57
N PRO A 269 8.69 10.63 -21.47
CA PRO A 269 7.91 11.42 -22.42
C PRO A 269 6.96 10.60 -23.32
N GLU A 270 7.29 9.35 -23.65
CA GLU A 270 6.43 8.46 -24.42
C GLU A 270 5.22 8.00 -23.60
N ALA A 271 5.43 7.59 -22.34
CA ALA A 271 4.36 7.25 -21.42
C ALA A 271 3.44 8.46 -21.16
N MET A 272 4.01 9.63 -20.87
CA MET A 272 3.25 10.85 -20.61
C MET A 272 2.31 11.19 -21.79
N ARG A 273 2.77 11.01 -23.03
CA ARG A 273 1.94 11.27 -24.23
C ARG A 273 0.71 10.37 -24.27
N VAL A 274 0.87 9.08 -23.98
CA VAL A 274 -0.25 8.12 -23.97
C VAL A 274 -1.24 8.45 -22.86
N LEU A 275 -0.73 8.74 -21.66
CA LEU A 275 -1.56 9.08 -20.50
C LEU A 275 -2.37 10.36 -20.76
N LEU A 276 -1.76 11.40 -21.33
CA LEU A 276 -2.46 12.64 -21.68
C LEU A 276 -3.46 12.46 -22.83
N GLN A 277 -3.17 11.60 -23.80
CA GLN A 277 -4.16 11.28 -24.84
C GLN A 277 -5.39 10.64 -24.21
N ARG A 278 -5.20 9.71 -23.27
CA ARG A 278 -6.31 9.08 -22.55
C ARG A 278 -7.14 10.08 -21.76
N THR A 279 -6.52 11.03 -21.04
CA THR A 279 -7.29 12.04 -20.28
C THR A 279 -8.15 12.89 -21.20
N VAL A 280 -7.66 13.23 -22.39
CA VAL A 280 -8.44 13.95 -23.42
C VAL A 280 -9.59 13.09 -23.95
N ASP A 281 -9.34 11.83 -24.26
CA ASP A 281 -10.33 10.93 -24.87
C ASP A 281 -11.55 10.69 -23.97
N VAL A 282 -11.35 10.71 -22.65
CA VAL A 282 -12.42 10.48 -21.66
C VAL A 282 -12.90 11.74 -20.95
N GLY A 283 -12.32 12.89 -21.26
CA GLY A 283 -12.66 14.17 -20.62
C GLY A 283 -12.32 14.23 -19.13
N ALA A 284 -11.19 13.66 -18.72
CA ALA A 284 -10.72 13.72 -17.32
C ALA A 284 -9.85 14.97 -17.08
N GLY A 285 -10.00 15.57 -15.90
CA GLY A 285 -9.05 16.55 -15.39
C GLY A 285 -7.67 15.92 -15.20
N VAL A 286 -6.60 16.71 -15.25
CA VAL A 286 -5.23 16.19 -15.12
C VAL A 286 -4.34 17.09 -14.29
N ALA A 287 -3.57 16.50 -13.39
CA ALA A 287 -2.48 17.14 -12.69
C ALA A 287 -1.21 16.28 -12.78
N ARG A 288 -0.06 16.90 -13.06
CA ARG A 288 1.20 16.22 -13.31
C ARG A 288 2.27 16.67 -12.32
N ALA A 289 3.04 15.72 -11.82
CA ALA A 289 4.24 15.99 -11.05
C ALA A 289 5.22 16.82 -11.89
N GLY A 290 5.81 17.84 -11.26
CA GLY A 290 6.71 18.81 -11.90
C GLY A 290 6.01 19.92 -12.69
N SER A 291 4.66 19.91 -12.79
CA SER A 291 3.88 20.98 -13.43
C SER A 291 2.84 21.57 -12.47
N GLU A 292 1.86 20.76 -12.07
CA GLU A 292 0.76 21.20 -11.19
C GLU A 292 1.09 21.00 -9.70
N PHE A 293 1.94 20.01 -9.38
CA PHE A 293 2.43 19.74 -8.03
C PHE A 293 3.86 19.18 -8.08
N ALA A 294 4.62 19.25 -6.99
CA ALA A 294 5.97 18.66 -6.93
C ALA A 294 6.48 18.52 -5.49
N ALA A 295 7.33 17.51 -5.25
CA ALA A 295 8.25 17.55 -4.12
C ALA A 295 9.37 18.55 -4.45
N LEU A 296 9.39 19.69 -3.75
CA LEU A 296 10.37 20.75 -3.98
C LEU A 296 11.67 20.50 -3.25
N GLU A 297 11.59 19.88 -2.08
CA GLU A 297 12.74 19.59 -1.25
C GLU A 297 12.57 18.27 -0.51
N SER A 298 13.66 17.52 -0.38
CA SER A 298 13.77 16.35 0.48
C SER A 298 15.12 16.39 1.18
N ARG A 299 15.10 16.56 2.51
CA ARG A 299 16.29 16.55 3.38
C ARG A 299 16.28 15.29 4.24
N ILE A 300 17.44 14.65 4.40
CA ILE A 300 17.59 13.48 5.27
C ILE A 300 17.31 13.90 6.72
N ALA A 301 16.52 13.09 7.42
CA ALA A 301 16.19 13.27 8.83
C ALA A 301 16.35 11.94 9.58
N VAL A 302 16.44 12.00 10.92
CA VAL A 302 16.51 10.78 11.73
C VAL A 302 15.21 10.00 11.55
N GLY A 303 15.30 8.78 11.02
CA GLY A 303 14.17 7.90 10.79
C GLY A 303 13.39 8.17 9.49
N GLY A 304 13.87 9.03 8.60
CA GLY A 304 13.21 9.30 7.32
C GLY A 304 13.71 10.58 6.65
N GLN A 305 12.79 11.44 6.26
CA GLN A 305 13.09 12.69 5.55
C GLN A 305 12.12 13.82 5.89
N GLN A 306 12.60 15.06 5.80
CA GLN A 306 11.80 16.28 5.89
C GLN A 306 11.57 16.83 4.49
N LEU A 307 10.30 17.07 4.16
CA LEU A 307 9.85 17.44 2.83
C LEU A 307 9.23 18.84 2.80
N SER A 308 9.40 19.49 1.65
CA SER A 308 8.58 20.63 1.23
C SER A 308 7.88 20.25 -0.06
N ILE A 309 6.54 20.27 -0.06
CA ILE A 309 5.72 19.81 -1.18
C ILE A 309 4.84 20.97 -1.66
N GLN A 310 4.95 21.30 -2.95
CA GLN A 310 3.94 22.12 -3.63
C GLN A 310 2.79 21.19 -4.03
N GLY A 311 1.66 21.30 -3.35
CA GLY A 311 0.41 20.63 -3.72
C GLY A 311 -0.41 21.44 -4.74
N LEU A 312 -1.61 20.96 -5.03
CA LEU A 312 -2.62 21.61 -5.86
C LEU A 312 -3.22 22.85 -5.19
N GLY A 313 -3.38 22.81 -3.86
CA GLY A 313 -3.99 23.87 -3.07
C GLY A 313 -3.00 24.92 -2.55
N GLY A 314 -1.75 24.52 -2.33
CA GLY A 314 -0.71 25.40 -1.79
C GLY A 314 0.60 24.69 -1.43
N MET A 315 1.48 25.41 -0.73
CA MET A 315 2.75 24.88 -0.24
C MET A 315 2.58 24.23 1.14
N TYR A 316 3.21 23.07 1.31
CA TYR A 316 3.26 22.32 2.56
C TYR A 316 4.73 22.15 2.98
N GLU A 317 5.14 22.84 4.03
CA GLU A 317 6.50 22.82 4.56
C GLU A 317 6.61 21.97 5.83
N ASP A 318 7.84 21.53 6.15
CA ASP A 318 8.16 20.73 7.33
C ASP A 318 7.35 19.43 7.46
N ILE A 319 7.11 18.75 6.34
CA ILE A 319 6.44 17.45 6.33
C ILE A 319 7.47 16.38 6.68
N PHE A 320 7.32 15.73 7.84
CA PHE A 320 8.13 14.56 8.18
C PHE A 320 7.53 13.30 7.56
N LEU A 321 8.34 12.56 6.80
CA LEU A 321 7.99 11.26 6.23
C LEU A 321 8.96 10.20 6.77
N PRO A 322 8.48 9.18 7.51
CA PRO A 322 9.33 8.14 8.12
C PRO A 322 9.75 7.05 7.13
N LEU A 323 10.07 7.44 5.89
CA LEU A 323 10.51 6.55 4.82
C LEU A 323 11.80 7.10 4.19
N HIS A 324 12.67 6.20 3.76
CA HIS A 324 13.96 6.52 3.16
C HIS A 324 13.89 6.59 1.63
N GLY A 325 14.83 7.30 1.03
CA GLY A 325 14.99 7.45 -0.41
C GLY A 325 14.19 8.63 -0.99
N GLU A 326 14.83 9.37 -1.90
CA GLU A 326 14.22 10.53 -2.58
C GLU A 326 12.97 10.14 -3.39
N HIS A 327 12.91 8.91 -3.90
CA HIS A 327 11.74 8.40 -4.60
C HIS A 327 10.48 8.39 -3.71
N GLN A 328 10.61 8.23 -2.39
CA GLN A 328 9.48 8.33 -1.47
C GLN A 328 8.99 9.76 -1.29
N ALA A 329 9.85 10.78 -1.44
CA ALA A 329 9.38 12.18 -1.50
C ALA A 329 8.50 12.43 -2.72
N LYS A 330 8.89 11.86 -3.88
CA LYS A 330 8.09 11.94 -5.11
C LYS A 330 6.76 11.22 -4.96
N ASN A 331 6.76 10.03 -4.34
CA ASN A 331 5.53 9.30 -4.01
C ASN A 331 4.63 10.11 -3.07
N ALA A 332 5.21 10.78 -2.05
CA ALA A 332 4.46 11.62 -1.12
C ALA A 332 3.80 12.82 -1.81
N ALA A 333 4.49 13.46 -2.77
CA ALA A 333 3.89 14.54 -3.55
C ALA A 333 2.69 14.06 -4.39
N VAL A 334 2.78 12.86 -4.97
CA VAL A 334 1.66 12.25 -5.72
C VAL A 334 0.51 11.89 -4.77
N ALA A 335 0.80 11.32 -3.60
CA ALA A 335 -0.20 10.99 -2.60
C ALA A 335 -0.95 12.23 -2.11
N LEU A 336 -0.23 13.33 -1.83
CA LEU A 336 -0.84 14.60 -1.44
C LEU A 336 -1.76 15.15 -2.54
N ALA A 337 -1.27 15.17 -3.79
CA ALA A 337 -2.07 15.65 -4.93
C ALA A 337 -3.33 14.80 -5.16
N ALA A 338 -3.27 13.49 -4.93
CA ALA A 338 -4.43 12.61 -5.02
C ALA A 338 -5.47 12.91 -3.93
N VAL A 339 -5.04 13.14 -2.69
CA VAL A 339 -5.94 13.49 -1.58
C VAL A 339 -6.50 14.90 -1.74
N GLU A 340 -5.71 15.85 -2.23
CA GLU A 340 -6.17 17.18 -2.58
C GLU A 340 -7.23 17.15 -3.69
N ALA A 341 -6.99 16.38 -4.75
CA ALA A 341 -7.97 16.19 -5.83
C ALA A 341 -9.27 15.55 -5.31
N PHE A 342 -9.16 14.55 -4.43
CA PHE A 342 -10.31 13.89 -3.81
C PHE A 342 -11.18 14.85 -2.99
N PHE A 343 -10.55 15.73 -2.20
CA PHE A 343 -11.26 16.74 -1.41
C PHE A 343 -11.64 17.99 -2.20
N GLY A 344 -11.28 18.10 -3.48
CA GLY A 344 -11.52 19.29 -4.30
C GLY A 344 -10.69 20.51 -3.87
N ALA A 345 -9.51 20.29 -3.27
CA ALA A 345 -8.58 21.36 -2.96
C ALA A 345 -8.10 22.04 -4.24
N SER A 346 -8.00 23.37 -4.20
CA SER A 346 -7.64 24.20 -5.35
C SER A 346 -6.84 25.40 -4.89
N ALA A 347 -6.19 26.10 -5.82
CA ALA A 347 -5.31 27.23 -5.50
C ALA A 347 -5.98 28.22 -4.51
N GLY A 348 -5.36 28.38 -3.33
CA GLY A 348 -5.86 29.24 -2.25
C GLY A 348 -6.80 28.56 -1.25
N HIS A 349 -7.12 27.28 -1.46
CA HIS A 349 -7.90 26.41 -0.58
C HIS A 349 -7.11 25.12 -0.30
N PRO A 350 -5.95 25.20 0.39
CA PRO A 350 -5.19 24.02 0.78
C PRO A 350 -5.93 23.22 1.86
N LEU A 351 -5.64 21.92 1.91
CA LEU A 351 -5.95 21.08 3.07
C LEU A 351 -5.27 21.60 4.34
N ASP A 352 -5.83 21.25 5.50
CA ASP A 352 -5.22 21.57 6.79
C ASP A 352 -3.82 20.95 6.92
N ILE A 353 -2.82 21.80 7.14
CA ILE A 353 -1.41 21.40 7.18
C ILE A 353 -1.10 20.50 8.39
N ALA A 354 -1.82 20.64 9.51
CA ALA A 354 -1.59 19.82 10.69
C ALA A 354 -2.06 18.38 10.46
N SER A 355 -3.22 18.19 9.83
CA SER A 355 -3.68 16.88 9.33
C SER A 355 -2.69 16.30 8.32
N VAL A 356 -2.26 17.05 7.30
CA VAL A 356 -1.27 16.57 6.31
C VAL A 356 0.03 16.10 6.99
N ARG A 357 0.58 16.89 7.91
CA ARG A 357 1.77 16.53 8.69
C ARG A 357 1.56 15.25 9.50
N THR A 358 0.40 15.13 10.15
CA THR A 358 0.03 13.95 10.94
C THR A 358 -0.10 12.70 10.06
N GLY A 359 -0.77 12.84 8.91
CA GLY A 359 -0.96 11.75 7.95
C GLY A 359 0.37 11.23 7.41
N PHE A 360 1.29 12.10 7.01
CA PHE A 360 2.61 11.67 6.55
C PHE A 360 3.48 11.10 7.67
N ALA A 361 3.45 11.68 8.87
CA ALA A 361 4.23 11.19 10.02
C ALA A 361 3.81 9.76 10.45
N LYS A 362 2.56 9.36 10.19
CA LYS A 362 2.02 8.03 10.46
C LYS A 362 2.11 7.06 9.27
N ALA A 363 2.52 7.53 8.09
CA ALA A 363 2.60 6.68 6.90
C ALA A 363 3.66 5.58 7.08
N ILE A 364 3.29 4.35 6.74
CA ILE A 364 4.21 3.19 6.76
C ILE A 364 4.26 2.55 5.37
N SER A 365 5.38 1.92 5.05
CA SER A 365 5.52 1.12 3.83
C SER A 365 6.40 -0.09 4.12
N PRO A 366 5.83 -1.16 4.71
CA PRO A 366 6.55 -2.39 5.03
C PRO A 366 7.37 -2.91 3.85
N GLY A 367 8.58 -3.41 4.13
CA GLY A 367 9.48 -3.95 3.11
C GLY A 367 9.95 -2.93 2.05
N ARG A 368 9.88 -1.62 2.28
CA ARG A 368 10.46 -0.58 1.40
C ARG A 368 11.53 0.20 2.18
N LEU A 369 12.78 -0.21 2.00
CA LEU A 369 13.95 0.21 2.77
C LEU A 369 13.64 0.28 4.29
N GLU A 370 12.93 -0.74 4.78
CA GLU A 370 12.45 -0.84 6.17
C GLU A 370 13.59 -1.29 7.08
N ARG A 371 13.94 -0.48 8.07
CA ARG A 371 14.96 -0.84 9.06
C ARG A 371 14.38 -1.80 10.11
N VAL A 372 14.97 -2.98 10.25
CA VAL A 372 14.55 -4.02 11.21
C VAL A 372 15.55 -4.25 12.34
N ARG A 373 16.80 -3.82 12.18
CA ARG A 373 17.86 -3.91 13.21
C ARG A 373 18.80 -2.72 13.11
N THR A 374 19.45 -2.35 14.21
CA THR A 374 20.41 -1.21 14.28
C THR A 374 21.88 -1.61 14.33
N SER A 375 22.23 -2.81 14.82
CA SER A 375 23.62 -3.27 14.92
C SER A 375 23.78 -4.78 14.60
N PRO A 376 24.39 -5.13 13.45
CA PRO A 376 24.59 -4.25 12.29
C PRO A 376 23.24 -3.68 11.81
N THR A 377 23.25 -2.52 11.15
CA THR A 377 22.00 -1.94 10.65
C THR A 377 21.46 -2.83 9.53
N THR A 378 20.24 -3.35 9.68
CA THR A 378 19.64 -4.25 8.70
C THR A 378 18.39 -3.62 8.10
N PHE A 379 18.34 -3.58 6.77
CA PHE A 379 17.20 -3.13 5.97
C PHE A 379 16.56 -4.27 5.19
N LEU A 380 15.25 -4.13 4.98
CA LEU A 380 14.46 -4.96 4.07
C LEU A 380 13.97 -4.12 2.91
N ASP A 381 14.17 -4.58 1.68
CA ASP A 381 13.60 -3.93 0.50
C ASP A 381 13.06 -4.93 -0.53
N ALA A 382 11.81 -4.76 -0.93
CA ALA A 382 11.08 -5.61 -1.85
C ALA A 382 11.28 -5.25 -3.33
N CYS A 383 12.35 -4.52 -3.65
CA CYS A 383 12.84 -4.34 -5.02
C CYS A 383 13.01 -5.69 -5.73
N HIS A 384 12.52 -5.77 -6.98
CA HIS A 384 12.52 -6.98 -7.79
C HIS A 384 12.61 -6.71 -9.30
N ASN A 385 13.01 -5.49 -9.68
CA ASN A 385 13.25 -5.09 -11.07
C ASN A 385 14.40 -4.06 -11.13
N PRO A 386 15.03 -3.84 -12.30
CA PRO A 386 16.18 -2.94 -12.41
C PRO A 386 15.86 -1.48 -12.03
N HIS A 387 14.62 -1.02 -12.27
CA HIS A 387 14.22 0.33 -11.90
C HIS A 387 14.16 0.52 -10.38
N GLY A 388 13.57 -0.43 -9.66
CA GLY A 388 13.57 -0.47 -8.19
C GLY A 388 14.98 -0.60 -7.62
N ALA A 389 15.85 -1.39 -8.26
CA ALA A 389 17.21 -1.62 -7.78
C ALA A 389 18.06 -0.34 -7.86
N LYS A 390 17.89 0.44 -8.93
CA LYS A 390 18.49 1.78 -9.05
C LYS A 390 17.97 2.74 -7.98
N ALA A 391 16.66 2.72 -7.71
CA ALA A 391 16.07 3.55 -6.66
C ALA A 391 16.57 3.17 -5.26
N LEU A 392 16.73 1.87 -5.00
CA LEU A 392 17.33 1.33 -3.78
C LEU A 392 18.80 1.75 -3.65
N ALA A 393 19.61 1.55 -4.69
CA ALA A 393 21.02 1.95 -4.69
C ALA A 393 21.18 3.46 -4.46
N ALA A 394 20.40 4.29 -5.15
CA ALA A 394 20.42 5.74 -4.97
C ALA A 394 19.99 6.14 -3.54
N ALA A 395 19.01 5.45 -2.95
CA ALA A 395 18.60 5.70 -1.56
C ALA A 395 19.68 5.28 -0.56
N LEU A 396 20.34 4.14 -0.78
CA LEU A 396 21.43 3.66 0.07
C LEU A 396 22.63 4.61 0.06
N ASP A 397 23.03 5.08 -1.12
CA ASP A 397 24.15 6.01 -1.32
C ASP A 397 23.85 7.42 -0.78
N ARG A 398 22.61 7.89 -0.95
CA ARG A 398 22.19 9.22 -0.51
C ARG A 398 21.98 9.29 1.01
N ASP A 399 21.25 8.33 1.57
CA ASP A 399 20.68 8.47 2.92
C ASP A 399 21.61 7.90 4.01
N PHE A 400 22.63 7.10 3.64
CA PHE A 400 23.50 6.40 4.58
C PHE A 400 24.97 6.47 4.17
N ASP A 401 25.85 6.43 5.17
CA ASP A 401 27.32 6.42 5.00
C ASP A 401 27.88 5.08 5.51
N PHE A 402 27.64 4.02 4.73
CA PHE A 402 28.13 2.67 5.06
C PHE A 402 29.56 2.47 4.54
N ALA A 403 30.47 2.09 5.45
CA ALA A 403 31.81 1.64 5.09
C ALA A 403 31.79 0.25 4.46
N ARG A 404 30.86 -0.61 4.93
CA ARG A 404 30.63 -1.95 4.39
C ARG A 404 29.12 -2.20 4.33
N LEU A 405 28.61 -2.59 3.16
CA LEU A 405 27.20 -2.94 2.99
C LEU A 405 27.08 -4.32 2.36
N ILE A 406 26.51 -5.27 3.10
CA ILE A 406 26.34 -6.64 2.64
C ILE A 406 24.93 -6.83 2.09
N GLY A 407 24.83 -7.29 0.85
CA GLY A 407 23.54 -7.66 0.25
C GLY A 407 23.19 -9.11 0.55
N VAL A 408 21.99 -9.38 1.04
CA VAL A 408 21.40 -10.73 1.03
C VAL A 408 20.33 -10.76 -0.05
N VAL A 409 20.58 -11.52 -1.12
CA VAL A 409 19.81 -11.38 -2.36
C VAL A 409 19.20 -12.71 -2.80
N SER A 410 17.89 -12.70 -3.05
CA SER A 410 17.19 -13.79 -3.72
C SER A 410 16.19 -13.21 -4.73
N ILE A 411 16.27 -13.66 -5.98
CA ILE A 411 15.54 -13.10 -7.14
C ILE A 411 14.77 -14.24 -7.83
N PHE A 412 13.57 -13.96 -8.33
CA PHE A 412 12.80 -14.95 -9.08
C PHE A 412 13.36 -15.23 -10.48
N THR A 413 13.04 -16.41 -11.01
CA THR A 413 13.49 -16.86 -12.34
C THR A 413 12.99 -15.98 -13.48
N ASP A 414 11.78 -15.43 -13.36
CA ASP A 414 11.08 -14.58 -14.33
C ASP A 414 11.49 -13.09 -14.29
N LYS A 415 12.46 -12.72 -13.45
CA LYS A 415 12.93 -11.34 -13.30
C LYS A 415 14.34 -11.15 -13.88
N ASP A 416 14.63 -9.91 -14.27
CA ASP A 416 15.94 -9.49 -14.78
C ASP A 416 16.98 -9.43 -13.65
N ALA A 417 17.49 -10.61 -13.28
CA ALA A 417 18.49 -10.76 -12.23
C ALA A 417 19.77 -9.99 -12.55
N THR A 418 20.22 -10.00 -13.81
CA THR A 418 21.42 -9.27 -14.24
C THR A 418 21.26 -7.77 -14.07
N GLY A 419 20.13 -7.19 -14.49
CA GLY A 419 19.86 -5.76 -14.34
C GLY A 419 19.72 -5.33 -12.88
N ILE A 420 19.12 -6.16 -12.02
CA ILE A 420 19.02 -5.91 -10.57
C ILE A 420 20.42 -5.93 -9.94
N LEU A 421 21.19 -7.00 -10.14
CA LEU A 421 22.53 -7.16 -9.57
C LEU A 421 23.49 -6.05 -10.05
N THR A 422 23.44 -5.70 -11.33
CA THR A 422 24.24 -4.61 -11.91
C THR A 422 23.92 -3.27 -11.26
N ALA A 423 22.64 -3.00 -10.98
CA ALA A 423 22.23 -1.74 -10.35
C ALA A 423 22.67 -1.63 -8.88
N LEU A 424 22.91 -2.75 -8.21
CA LEU A 424 23.35 -2.80 -6.81
C LEU A 424 24.87 -2.95 -6.64
N GLU A 425 25.60 -3.25 -7.71
CA GLU A 425 27.04 -3.55 -7.66
C GLU A 425 27.88 -2.46 -6.99
N SER A 426 27.57 -1.20 -7.30
CA SER A 426 28.36 -0.06 -6.82
C SER A 426 28.14 0.28 -5.35
N VAL A 427 27.07 -0.22 -4.73
CA VAL A 427 26.72 0.09 -3.34
C VAL A 427 26.91 -1.08 -2.38
N LEU A 428 26.95 -2.32 -2.87
CA LEU A 428 27.14 -3.51 -2.03
C LEU A 428 28.60 -3.93 -2.05
N THR A 429 29.24 -3.98 -0.88
CA THR A 429 30.62 -4.44 -0.75
C THR A 429 30.74 -5.92 -1.09
N GLU A 430 29.83 -6.75 -0.58
CA GLU A 430 29.75 -8.19 -0.83
C GLU A 430 28.28 -8.61 -0.90
N VAL A 431 28.03 -9.77 -1.52
CA VAL A 431 26.68 -10.33 -1.65
C VAL A 431 26.65 -11.78 -1.19
N VAL A 432 25.65 -12.10 -0.38
CA VAL A 432 25.26 -13.45 -0.02
C VAL A 432 24.02 -13.81 -0.83
N ILE A 433 24.20 -14.67 -1.82
CA ILE A 433 23.13 -15.16 -2.67
C ILE A 433 22.40 -16.29 -1.96
N THR A 434 21.07 -16.24 -1.98
CA THR A 434 20.23 -17.24 -1.30
C THR A 434 18.93 -17.52 -2.05
N GLN A 435 18.14 -18.45 -1.51
CA GLN A 435 16.85 -18.85 -2.04
C GLN A 435 15.76 -18.59 -1.00
N ASN A 436 14.76 -17.78 -1.37
CA ASN A 436 13.58 -17.57 -0.54
C ASN A 436 12.60 -18.76 -0.61
N THR A 437 11.51 -18.69 0.15
CA THR A 437 10.54 -19.78 0.28
C THR A 437 9.69 -20.04 -0.97
N SER A 438 9.71 -19.15 -1.96
CA SER A 438 8.88 -19.28 -3.17
C SER A 438 9.42 -20.33 -4.13
N PRO A 439 8.57 -21.16 -4.74
CA PRO A 439 8.99 -22.05 -5.83
C PRO A 439 9.42 -21.29 -7.10
N ARG A 440 9.15 -19.98 -7.19
CA ARG A 440 9.59 -19.11 -8.29
C ARG A 440 11.03 -18.61 -8.13
N ALA A 441 11.60 -18.76 -6.93
CA ALA A 441 12.97 -18.36 -6.66
C ALA A 441 13.93 -19.08 -7.61
N ARG A 442 14.88 -18.32 -8.16
CA ARG A 442 16.00 -18.91 -8.89
C ARG A 442 16.85 -19.70 -7.90
N ASP A 443 17.39 -20.82 -8.36
CA ASP A 443 18.35 -21.60 -7.58
C ASP A 443 19.53 -20.71 -7.13
N ALA A 444 19.92 -20.84 -5.87
CA ALA A 444 20.94 -19.97 -5.28
C ALA A 444 22.30 -20.09 -5.98
N TYR A 445 22.68 -21.28 -6.44
CA TYR A 445 23.95 -21.48 -7.15
C TYR A 445 23.89 -20.90 -8.57
N GLU A 446 22.77 -21.08 -9.28
CA GLU A 446 22.57 -20.46 -10.59
C GLU A 446 22.60 -18.92 -10.52
N LEU A 447 21.96 -18.34 -9.50
CA LEU A 447 21.99 -16.89 -9.26
C LEU A 447 23.41 -16.42 -8.88
N ALA A 448 24.16 -17.24 -8.15
CA ALA A 448 25.52 -16.91 -7.76
C ALA A 448 26.49 -16.84 -8.94
N GLU A 449 26.34 -17.68 -9.97
CA GLU A 449 27.17 -17.54 -11.18
C GLU A 449 26.97 -16.17 -11.85
N LEU A 450 25.72 -15.72 -11.97
CA LEU A 450 25.42 -14.38 -12.50
C LEU A 450 25.99 -13.27 -11.61
N ALA A 451 25.93 -13.45 -10.29
CA ALA A 451 26.51 -12.50 -9.36
C ALA A 451 28.04 -12.45 -9.46
N ARG A 452 28.72 -13.59 -9.66
CA ARG A 452 30.19 -13.62 -9.81
C ARG A 452 30.67 -12.91 -11.07
N ASP A 453 29.92 -12.99 -12.16
CA ASP A 453 30.22 -12.24 -13.39
C ASP A 453 30.15 -10.71 -13.18
N ILE A 454 29.35 -10.24 -12.21
CA ILE A 454 29.10 -8.82 -11.94
C ILE A 454 29.99 -8.30 -10.81
N PHE A 455 30.03 -9.00 -9.67
CA PHE A 455 30.71 -8.59 -8.44
C PHE A 455 32.16 -9.10 -8.36
N GLY A 456 32.50 -10.16 -9.09
CA GLY A 456 33.74 -10.92 -8.96
C GLY A 456 33.63 -12.07 -7.96
N GLU A 457 34.42 -13.15 -8.18
CA GLU A 457 34.35 -14.38 -7.37
C GLU A 457 34.56 -14.15 -5.87
N GLU A 458 35.45 -13.22 -5.50
CA GLU A 458 35.81 -12.99 -4.08
C GLU A 458 34.74 -12.25 -3.28
N ARG A 459 33.73 -11.65 -3.94
CA ARG A 459 32.65 -10.87 -3.31
C ARG A 459 31.33 -11.61 -3.19
N VAL A 460 31.27 -12.86 -3.63
CA VAL A 460 30.01 -13.63 -3.74
C VAL A 460 30.04 -14.87 -2.87
N TYR A 461 29.11 -14.92 -1.92
CA TYR A 461 28.85 -16.05 -1.03
C TYR A 461 27.51 -16.68 -1.39
N VAL A 462 27.31 -17.95 -1.03
CA VAL A 462 26.07 -18.68 -1.34
C VAL A 462 25.62 -19.44 -0.11
N GLU A 463 24.37 -19.23 0.28
CA GLU A 463 23.74 -19.95 1.39
C GLU A 463 22.35 -20.46 0.96
N PRO A 464 21.96 -21.69 1.34
CA PRO A 464 20.77 -22.35 0.79
C PRO A 464 19.45 -21.76 1.31
N ASP A 465 19.48 -21.06 2.44
CA ASP A 465 18.31 -20.49 3.08
C ASP A 465 18.60 -19.11 3.69
N LEU A 466 17.53 -18.33 3.84
CA LEU A 466 17.60 -16.95 4.29
C LEU A 466 18.19 -16.79 5.71
N PRO A 467 17.86 -17.62 6.72
CA PRO A 467 18.52 -17.58 8.03
C PRO A 467 20.05 -17.78 7.97
N SER A 468 20.52 -18.76 7.20
CA SER A 468 21.95 -19.03 7.02
C SER A 468 22.63 -17.87 6.28
N ALA A 469 21.98 -17.36 5.22
CA ALA A 469 22.46 -16.20 4.46
C ALA A 469 22.60 -14.94 5.32
N TYR A 470 21.61 -14.69 6.19
CA TYR A 470 21.68 -13.56 7.12
C TYR A 470 22.78 -13.74 8.17
N THR A 471 22.99 -14.96 8.67
CA THR A 471 24.08 -15.26 9.60
C THR A 471 25.44 -14.97 8.96
N GLN A 472 25.67 -15.45 7.74
CA GLN A 472 26.88 -15.17 6.97
C GLN A 472 27.05 -13.67 6.71
N ALA A 473 25.97 -12.95 6.40
CA ALA A 473 26.03 -11.50 6.18
C ALA A 473 26.38 -10.72 7.45
N VAL A 474 25.94 -11.18 8.63
CA VAL A 474 26.35 -10.60 9.92
C VAL A 474 27.84 -10.83 10.16
N GLU A 475 28.35 -12.04 9.91
CA GLU A 475 29.78 -12.33 10.04
C GLU A 475 30.65 -11.44 9.13
N LEU A 476 30.23 -11.25 7.88
CA LEU A 476 30.91 -10.36 6.92
C LEU A 476 30.83 -8.88 7.35
N ALA A 477 29.70 -8.46 7.92
CA ALA A 477 29.49 -7.10 8.40
C ALA A 477 30.30 -6.80 9.68
N GLU A 478 30.54 -7.80 10.54
CA GLU A 478 31.25 -7.68 11.82
C GLU A 478 32.77 -7.99 11.72
N ASP A 479 33.27 -8.27 10.50
CA ASP A 479 34.67 -8.56 10.25
C ASP A 479 35.61 -7.44 10.78
N ALA A 480 36.70 -7.88 11.42
CA ALA A 480 37.38 -7.19 12.53
C ALA A 480 38.07 -5.86 12.17
N ASP A 481 38.21 -5.55 10.88
CA ASP A 481 38.89 -4.35 10.38
C ASP A 481 37.99 -3.10 10.35
N VAL A 482 36.67 -3.23 10.55
CA VAL A 482 35.71 -2.10 10.53
C VAL A 482 34.87 -2.07 11.82
N GLN A 483 35.23 -1.19 12.75
CA GLN A 483 34.54 -1.08 14.06
C GLN A 483 33.21 -0.31 14.02
N SER A 484 32.89 0.38 12.92
CA SER A 484 31.65 1.17 12.78
C SER A 484 31.29 1.40 11.32
N GLY A 485 29.99 1.43 11.00
CA GLY A 485 29.50 1.76 9.66
C GLY A 485 29.20 0.56 8.77
N SER A 486 28.91 -0.62 9.35
CA SER A 486 28.47 -1.79 8.59
C SER A 486 26.95 -1.89 8.53
N GLY A 487 26.44 -2.25 7.35
CA GLY A 487 25.02 -2.46 7.08
C GLY A 487 24.74 -3.77 6.36
N ILE A 488 23.50 -4.21 6.42
CA ILE A 488 22.96 -5.35 5.67
C ILE A 488 21.68 -4.89 4.98
N VAL A 489 21.52 -5.25 3.71
CA VAL A 489 20.26 -5.06 2.97
C VAL A 489 19.78 -6.41 2.43
N ILE A 490 18.56 -6.80 2.81
CA ILE A 490 17.91 -8.03 2.35
C ILE A 490 16.91 -7.66 1.25
N THR A 491 17.12 -8.15 0.03
CA THR A 491 16.36 -7.71 -1.16
C THR A 491 16.28 -8.74 -2.29
N GLY A 492 15.67 -8.37 -3.42
CA GLY A 492 15.61 -9.13 -4.67
C GLY A 492 14.22 -9.66 -5.01
N SER A 493 13.32 -9.78 -4.02
CA SER A 493 11.91 -10.08 -4.25
C SER A 493 11.03 -9.63 -3.09
N VAL A 494 9.73 -9.50 -3.33
CA VAL A 494 8.76 -9.22 -2.27
C VAL A 494 8.75 -10.36 -1.23
N VAL A 495 8.86 -11.62 -1.67
CA VAL A 495 8.91 -12.78 -0.76
C VAL A 495 10.19 -12.77 0.07
N THR A 496 11.33 -12.38 -0.50
CA THR A 496 12.59 -12.26 0.26
C THR A 496 12.45 -11.24 1.39
N ALA A 497 11.84 -10.08 1.12
CA ALA A 497 11.58 -9.08 2.14
C ALA A 497 10.56 -9.57 3.18
N GLY A 498 9.52 -10.30 2.76
CA GLY A 498 8.49 -10.87 3.64
C GLY A 498 9.02 -11.97 4.56
N ASP A 499 9.74 -12.94 4.03
CA ASP A 499 10.42 -14.01 4.78
C ASP A 499 11.37 -13.40 5.83
N ALA A 500 12.13 -12.38 5.44
CA ALA A 500 13.02 -11.66 6.35
C ALA A 500 12.23 -10.92 7.44
N ARG A 501 11.14 -10.26 7.08
CA ARG A 501 10.29 -9.51 8.02
C ARG A 501 9.72 -10.44 9.10
N ALA A 502 9.26 -11.63 8.70
CA ALA A 502 8.85 -12.68 9.61
C ALA A 502 10.01 -13.20 10.49
N LEU A 503 11.20 -13.39 9.92
CA LEU A 503 12.42 -13.78 10.66
C LEU A 503 12.77 -12.77 11.78
N PHE A 504 12.50 -11.48 11.57
CA PHE A 504 12.70 -10.42 12.57
C PHE A 504 11.52 -10.24 13.54
N GLY A 505 10.50 -11.10 13.50
CA GLY A 505 9.35 -11.05 14.42
C GLY A 505 8.48 -9.82 14.25
N LYS A 506 8.39 -9.27 13.04
CA LYS A 506 7.51 -8.16 12.71
C LYS A 506 6.11 -8.68 12.40
N GLU A 507 5.09 -8.01 12.93
CA GLU A 507 3.69 -8.30 12.62
C GLU A 507 3.31 -7.84 11.21
N PRO A 508 2.43 -8.57 10.49
CA PRO A 508 1.85 -8.14 9.21
C PRO A 508 1.26 -6.73 9.30
N ALA A 509 1.43 -5.91 8.27
CA ALA A 509 1.07 -4.48 8.29
C ALA A 509 0.63 -3.96 6.94
#